data_AF-A0A7J8CUZ0-F1
#
_entry.id   AF-A0A7J8CUZ0-F1
#
_cell.length_a   1.000
_cell.length_b   1.000
_cell.length_c   1.000
_cell.angle_alpha   90.00
_cell.angle_beta   90.00
_cell.angle_gamma   90.00
#
_symmetry.space_group_name_H-M   'P 1'
#
loop_
_entity.id
_entity.type
_entity.pdbx_description
1 polymer ?
#
loop_
_entity_poly.entity_id
_entity_poly.type
_entity_poly.pdbx_seq_one_letter_code
_entity_poly.pdbx_strand_id
1 'polypeptide(L)'
;MYWIQELLPRPLSLSIYAADAEGTSFALQELSSRTRVRELQGQIAAITGIAPDCQRILVGYPPECLDLSNGDAMLGDLPIQSGDMLIVEEDQTRPHTSPSFTRHGAPGYIREPLPVLTRTVVPADNSCLFTSVYYVVEGGVLNPACAPEMRRLIARIVASDPDFYSEAILGKTNQEYCEWIKRYSY
;
A
#
# COMPACT_ATOMS: atom_id res chain seq x y z
N MET A 1 27.98 40.12 -14.73
CA MET A 1 27.22 40.29 -13.47
C MET A 1 25.87 39.64 -13.70
N TYR A 2 25.39 38.83 -12.75
CA TYR A 2 24.16 37.98 -12.78
C TYR A 2 24.32 36.64 -13.53
N TRP A 3 24.10 35.46 -12.96
CA TRP A 3 23.81 34.99 -11.60
C TRP A 3 24.52 33.64 -11.43
N ILE A 4 25.27 33.47 -10.34
CA ILE A 4 25.61 32.13 -9.83
C ILE A 4 24.28 31.60 -9.33
N GLN A 5 23.63 30.74 -10.11
CA GLN A 5 22.47 30.02 -9.64
C GLN A 5 23.00 29.02 -8.61
N GLU A 6 22.86 29.44 -7.35
CA GLU A 6 23.23 28.69 -6.17
C GLU A 6 22.82 27.23 -6.33
N LEU A 7 23.75 26.37 -5.92
CA LEU A 7 23.56 24.95 -5.59
C LEU A 7 22.54 24.81 -4.45
N LEU A 8 21.33 25.32 -4.63
CA LEU A 8 20.22 25.08 -3.71
C LEU A 8 19.85 23.60 -3.88
N PRO A 9 20.04 22.76 -2.84
CA PRO A 9 19.65 21.37 -2.92
C PRO A 9 18.17 21.30 -3.27
N ARG A 10 17.84 20.54 -4.33
CA ARG A 10 16.44 20.31 -4.70
C ARG A 10 15.71 19.72 -3.48
N PRO A 11 14.52 20.23 -3.13
CA PRO A 11 13.77 19.68 -2.02
C PRO A 11 13.41 18.22 -2.34
N LEU A 12 13.61 17.35 -1.36
CA LEU A 12 13.02 16.02 -1.32
C LEU A 12 11.50 16.19 -1.14
N SER A 13 10.74 15.57 -2.03
CA SER A 13 9.29 15.39 -1.88
C SER A 13 9.04 13.93 -1.57
N LEU A 14 8.36 13.62 -0.47
CA LEU A 14 8.05 12.25 -0.05
C LEU A 14 6.54 12.10 0.05
N SER A 15 6.00 10.97 -0.45
CA SER A 15 4.60 10.62 -0.23
C SER A 15 4.52 9.68 0.95
N ILE A 16 3.66 9.97 1.91
CA ILE A 16 3.47 9.18 3.11
C ILE A 16 2.12 8.50 3.04
N TYR A 17 2.12 7.21 3.27
CA TYR A 17 0.92 6.41 3.44
C TYR A 17 0.81 6.04 4.93
N ALA A 18 -0.24 6.51 5.59
CA ALA A 18 -0.57 6.06 6.94
C ALA A 18 -1.37 4.77 6.85
N ALA A 19 -0.85 3.68 7.42
CA ALA A 19 -1.49 2.37 7.41
C ALA A 19 -2.50 2.20 8.56
N ASP A 20 -3.14 3.29 9.00
CA ASP A 20 -4.26 3.22 9.93
C ASP A 20 -5.50 2.60 9.27
N ALA A 21 -6.61 2.51 10.02
CA ALA A 21 -7.86 1.93 9.51
C ALA A 21 -8.46 2.69 8.32
N GLU A 22 -8.03 3.92 8.07
CA GLU A 22 -8.54 4.80 7.01
C GLU A 22 -7.64 4.79 5.75
N GLY A 23 -6.39 4.35 5.85
CA GLY A 23 -5.50 4.16 4.70
C GLY A 23 -5.17 5.46 3.96
N THR A 24 -5.00 6.55 4.72
CA THR A 24 -4.87 7.90 4.15
C THR A 24 -3.44 8.19 3.66
N SER A 25 -3.33 8.82 2.49
CA SER A 25 -2.05 9.30 1.96
C SER A 25 -1.89 10.81 2.14
N PHE A 26 -0.69 11.23 2.51
CA PHE A 26 -0.28 12.61 2.74
C PHE A 26 1.01 12.91 1.98
N ALA A 27 1.19 14.14 1.52
CA ALA A 27 2.44 14.56 0.87
C ALA A 27 3.28 15.42 1.83
N LEU A 28 4.52 15.03 2.05
CA LEU A 28 5.53 15.88 2.68
C LEU A 28 6.36 16.59 1.61
N GLN A 29 6.33 17.92 1.66
CA GLN A 29 7.10 18.81 0.80
C GLN A 29 8.13 19.57 1.65
N GLU A 30 9.11 20.20 1.00
CA GLU A 30 10.15 21.03 1.65
C GLU A 30 11.17 20.27 2.53
N LEU A 31 11.24 18.95 2.42
CA LEU A 31 12.37 18.20 2.98
C LEU A 31 13.58 18.39 2.08
N SER A 32 14.80 18.17 2.59
CA SER A 32 16.02 18.20 1.79
C SER A 32 16.96 17.10 2.24
N SER A 33 18.01 16.81 1.46
CA SER A 33 19.04 15.85 1.86
C SER A 33 19.76 16.24 3.16
N ARG A 34 19.63 17.48 3.61
CA ARG A 34 20.22 18.01 4.86
C ARG A 34 19.26 18.01 6.04
N THR A 35 17.98 17.74 5.80
CA THR A 35 16.97 17.62 6.84
C THR A 35 17.34 16.45 7.74
N ARG A 36 17.16 16.63 9.06
CA ARG A 36 17.48 15.58 10.04
C ARG A 36 16.33 14.59 10.16
N VAL A 37 16.65 13.35 10.52
CA VAL A 37 15.65 12.31 10.80
C VAL A 37 14.61 12.75 11.84
N ARG A 38 15.04 13.42 12.92
CA ARG A 38 14.12 13.96 13.93
C ARG A 38 13.09 14.97 13.38
N GLU A 39 13.47 15.73 12.35
CA GLU A 39 12.59 16.70 11.71
C GLU A 39 11.54 15.98 10.86
N LEU A 40 11.95 14.94 10.12
CA LEU A 40 11.02 14.06 9.41
C LEU A 40 10.02 13.40 10.37
N GLN A 41 10.50 12.80 11.47
CA GLN A 41 9.63 12.17 12.48
C GLN A 41 8.65 13.17 13.09
N GLY A 42 9.09 14.41 13.34
CA GLY A 42 8.22 15.48 13.82
C GLY A 42 7.13 15.87 12.81
N GLN A 43 7.47 15.97 11.52
CA GLN A 43 6.48 16.24 10.47
C GLN A 43 5.48 15.10 10.31
N ILE A 44 5.94 13.86 10.40
CA ILE A 44 5.07 12.68 10.38
C ILE A 44 4.13 12.71 11.57
N ALA A 45 4.62 12.97 12.77
CA ALA A 45 3.79 13.08 13.98
C ALA A 45 2.73 14.18 13.85
N ALA A 46 3.07 15.32 13.22
CA ALA A 46 2.14 16.42 13.00
C ALA A 46 0.99 16.07 12.04
N ILE A 47 1.22 15.14 11.10
CA ILE A 47 0.24 14.76 10.07
C ILE A 47 -0.54 13.51 10.46
N THR A 48 0.13 12.49 10.98
CA THR A 48 -0.49 11.20 11.32
C THR A 48 -0.95 11.12 12.78
N GLY A 49 -0.49 12.03 13.64
CA GLY A 49 -0.72 11.98 15.09
C GLY A 49 0.11 10.93 15.82
N ILE A 50 0.94 10.14 15.12
CA ILE A 50 1.77 9.08 15.71
C ILE A 50 3.05 9.70 16.27
N ALA A 51 3.28 9.56 17.58
CA ALA A 51 4.49 10.10 18.21
C ALA A 51 5.78 9.49 17.62
N PRO A 52 6.90 10.25 17.54
CA PRO A 52 8.17 9.77 16.96
C PRO A 52 8.64 8.40 17.47
N ASP A 53 8.45 8.13 18.77
CA ASP A 53 8.86 6.88 19.42
C ASP A 53 7.98 5.67 19.06
N CYS A 54 6.78 5.94 18.53
CA CYS A 54 5.79 4.96 18.09
C CYS A 54 5.74 4.83 16.56
N GLN A 55 6.56 5.56 15.80
CA GLN A 55 6.58 5.49 14.35
C GLN A 55 7.42 4.30 13.87
N ARG A 56 6.79 3.38 13.13
CA ARG A 56 7.47 2.38 12.31
C ARG A 56 7.36 2.78 10.85
N ILE A 57 8.48 3.13 10.23
CA ILE A 57 8.53 3.59 8.84
C ILE A 57 9.09 2.48 7.94
N LEU A 58 8.33 2.13 6.90
CA LEU A 58 8.72 1.14 5.90
C LEU A 58 8.91 1.82 4.54
N VAL A 59 9.85 1.31 3.75
CA VAL A 59 10.19 1.82 2.41
C VAL A 59 10.32 0.70 1.38
N GLY A 60 10.03 1.02 0.11
CA GLY A 60 10.25 0.11 -1.02
C GLY A 60 9.25 -1.06 -1.16
N TYR A 61 9.52 -1.93 -2.13
CA TYR A 61 8.82 -3.21 -2.30
C TYR A 61 9.82 -4.34 -2.58
N PRO A 62 9.86 -5.41 -1.75
CA PRO A 62 9.04 -5.64 -0.55
C PRO A 62 9.34 -4.60 0.55
N PRO A 63 8.35 -4.25 1.41
CA PRO A 63 8.50 -3.18 2.39
C PRO A 63 9.54 -3.55 3.45
N GLU A 64 10.60 -2.75 3.55
CA GLU A 64 11.68 -2.91 4.52
C GLU A 64 11.62 -1.81 5.58
N CYS A 65 11.89 -2.17 6.85
CA CYS A 65 11.96 -1.19 7.95
C CYS A 65 13.15 -0.25 7.74
N LEU A 66 12.85 1.05 7.70
CA LEU A 66 13.87 2.08 7.68
C LEU A 66 14.38 2.32 9.11
N ASP A 67 15.68 2.15 9.32
CA ASP A 67 16.29 2.44 10.62
C ASP A 67 16.41 3.95 10.83
N LEU A 68 15.62 4.46 11.77
CA LEU A 68 15.57 5.88 12.15
C LEU A 68 16.08 6.11 13.58
N SER A 69 16.85 5.17 14.12
CA SER A 69 17.37 5.24 15.50
C SER A 69 18.28 6.45 15.73
N ASN A 70 18.97 6.93 14.70
CA ASN A 70 19.84 8.11 14.76
C ASN A 70 19.10 9.37 14.31
N GLY A 71 18.47 10.08 15.25
CA GLY A 71 17.70 11.30 14.96
C GLY A 71 18.51 12.48 14.38
N ASP A 72 19.84 12.46 14.49
CA ASP A 72 20.73 13.48 13.93
C ASP A 72 21.29 13.11 12.55
N ALA A 73 21.05 11.89 12.06
CA ALA A 73 21.37 11.51 10.69
C ALA A 73 20.61 12.39 9.69
N MET A 74 21.21 12.62 8.52
CA MET A 74 20.58 13.38 7.46
C MET A 74 19.75 12.46 6.56
N LEU A 75 18.66 12.97 5.98
CA LEU A 75 17.84 12.19 5.05
C LEU A 75 18.63 11.72 3.82
N GLY A 76 19.66 12.45 3.41
CA GLY A 76 20.55 12.04 2.32
C GLY A 76 21.41 10.80 2.61
N ASP A 77 21.59 10.44 3.89
CA ASP A 77 22.34 9.25 4.30
C ASP A 77 21.46 7.99 4.36
N LEU A 78 20.15 8.17 4.25
CA LEU A 78 19.17 7.09 4.24
C LEU A 78 18.91 6.59 2.81
N PRO A 79 18.50 5.32 2.63
CA PRO A 79 18.13 4.76 1.34
C PRO A 79 16.74 5.25 0.87
N ILE A 80 16.54 6.57 0.86
CA ILE A 80 15.30 7.23 0.44
C ILE A 80 15.58 8.28 -0.64
N GLN A 81 14.67 8.39 -1.61
CA GLN A 81 14.76 9.31 -2.73
C GLN A 81 13.50 10.18 -2.83
N SER A 82 13.63 11.32 -3.52
CA SER A 82 12.46 12.15 -3.81
C SER A 82 11.50 11.38 -4.72
N GLY A 83 10.24 11.31 -4.32
CA GLY A 83 9.19 10.52 -4.99
C GLY A 83 8.90 9.19 -4.30
N ASP A 84 9.70 8.77 -3.32
CA ASP A 84 9.46 7.53 -2.60
C ASP A 84 8.18 7.59 -1.76
N MET A 85 7.56 6.42 -1.62
CA MET A 85 6.44 6.19 -0.72
C MET A 85 6.97 5.63 0.60
N LEU A 86 6.69 6.34 1.69
CA LEU A 86 6.92 5.87 3.05
C LEU A 86 5.61 5.31 3.60
N ILE A 87 5.64 4.09 4.14
CA ILE A 87 4.50 3.53 4.87
C ILE A 87 4.77 3.76 6.36
N VAL A 88 3.85 4.45 7.04
CA VAL A 88 3.95 4.73 8.49
C VAL A 88 2.92 3.90 9.22
N GLU A 89 3.41 3.11 10.16
CA GLU A 89 2.62 2.27 11.06
C GLU A 89 2.89 2.69 12.50
N GLU A 90 1.88 2.54 13.35
CA GLU A 90 2.04 2.74 14.80
C GLU A 90 2.54 1.45 15.47
N ASP A 91 3.70 1.51 16.11
CA ASP A 91 4.24 0.42 16.92
C ASP A 91 3.60 0.46 18.33
N GLN A 92 2.52 -0.31 18.50
CA GLN A 92 1.80 -0.42 19.77
C GLN A 92 2.58 -1.16 20.89
N THR A 93 3.81 -1.61 20.63
CA THR A 93 4.61 -2.35 21.63
C THR A 93 5.39 -1.46 22.60
N ARG A 94 5.44 -0.14 22.38
CA ARG A 94 6.18 0.80 23.24
C ARG A 94 5.20 1.69 24.03
N PRO A 95 5.17 1.59 25.37
CA PRO A 95 4.09 2.17 26.15
C PRO A 95 4.17 3.70 26.21
N HIS A 96 3.04 4.31 25.88
CA HIS A 96 2.65 5.67 26.24
C HIS A 96 3.07 5.99 27.68
N THR A 97 4.00 6.94 27.87
CA THR A 97 4.30 7.47 29.19
C THR A 97 3.16 8.40 29.62
N SER A 98 2.29 7.88 30.48
CA SER A 98 1.39 8.67 31.32
C SER A 98 1.41 8.06 32.72
N PRO A 99 1.38 8.87 33.79
CA PRO A 99 1.88 8.46 35.09
C PRO A 99 0.90 7.49 35.79
N SER A 100 1.44 6.33 36.16
CA SER A 100 1.08 5.49 37.32
C SER A 100 -0.40 5.39 37.72
N PHE A 101 -0.99 4.20 37.48
CA PHE A 101 -1.88 3.58 38.47
C PHE A 101 -1.47 2.13 38.73
N THR A 102 -1.65 1.74 39.98
CA THR A 102 -1.11 0.58 40.68
C THR A 102 -1.50 -0.77 40.10
N ARG A 103 -0.55 -1.71 40.23
CA ARG A 103 -0.70 -3.17 40.05
C ARG A 103 -2.00 -3.68 40.69
N HIS A 104 -2.78 -4.51 39.98
CA HIS A 104 -3.41 -5.74 40.48
C HIS A 104 -4.14 -6.49 39.36
N GLY A 105 -3.88 -7.80 39.26
CA GLY A 105 -4.76 -8.80 38.64
C GLY A 105 -4.81 -8.80 37.11
N ALA A 106 -4.06 -9.70 36.47
CA ALA A 106 -4.30 -10.06 35.07
C ALA A 106 -5.69 -10.70 34.95
N PRO A 107 -6.66 -10.12 34.23
CA PRO A 107 -7.78 -10.87 33.71
C PRO A 107 -7.23 -11.70 32.55
N GLY A 108 -7.50 -13.01 32.55
CA GLY A 108 -7.21 -13.86 31.41
C GLY A 108 -7.94 -13.31 30.18
N TYR A 109 -7.20 -12.62 29.31
CA TYR A 109 -7.69 -12.29 27.98
C TYR A 109 -7.99 -13.62 27.30
N ILE A 110 -9.27 -13.87 27.05
CA ILE A 110 -9.69 -14.80 26.03
C ILE A 110 -8.99 -14.29 24.76
N ARG A 111 -7.91 -14.97 24.36
CA ARG A 111 -7.27 -14.72 23.06
C ARG A 111 -8.32 -15.07 22.03
N GLU A 112 -9.06 -14.07 21.55
CA GLU A 112 -9.73 -14.19 20.27
C GLU A 112 -8.66 -14.71 19.29
N PRO A 113 -8.95 -15.80 18.55
CA PRO A 113 -8.00 -16.33 17.61
C PRO A 113 -7.63 -15.19 16.65
N LEU A 114 -6.33 -14.87 16.62
CA LEU A 114 -5.81 -13.86 15.71
C LEU A 114 -6.29 -14.18 14.29
N PRO A 115 -6.67 -13.17 13.49
CA PRO A 115 -7.12 -13.39 12.13
C PRO A 115 -6.07 -14.21 11.37
N VAL A 116 -6.50 -15.33 10.80
CA VAL A 116 -5.60 -16.24 10.07
C VAL A 116 -5.50 -15.76 8.64
N LEU A 117 -4.33 -15.23 8.27
CA LEU A 117 -4.02 -14.89 6.88
C LEU A 117 -3.54 -16.13 6.14
N THR A 118 -4.33 -16.60 5.17
CA THR A 118 -3.96 -17.76 4.34
C THR A 118 -3.45 -17.29 2.98
N ARG A 119 -2.23 -17.69 2.63
CA ARG A 119 -1.68 -17.50 1.28
C ARG A 119 -2.16 -18.62 0.38
N THR A 120 -2.70 -18.28 -0.79
CA THR A 120 -3.02 -19.27 -1.82
C THR A 120 -2.30 -18.99 -3.14
N VAL A 121 -1.88 -20.07 -3.81
CA VAL A 121 -1.26 -20.00 -5.13
C VAL A 121 -2.37 -20.07 -6.17
N VAL A 122 -2.43 -19.06 -7.04
CA VAL A 122 -3.30 -19.04 -8.22
C VAL A 122 -2.41 -19.22 -9.46
N PRO A 123 -2.84 -19.97 -10.49
CA PRO A 123 -2.07 -20.12 -11.72
C PRO A 123 -1.74 -18.77 -12.39
N ALA A 124 -0.62 -18.72 -13.11
CA ALA A 124 -0.15 -17.53 -13.83
C ALA A 124 -0.85 -17.32 -15.19
N ASP A 125 -2.12 -17.70 -15.30
CA ASP A 125 -2.90 -17.71 -16.54
C ASP A 125 -3.79 -16.46 -16.69
N ASN A 126 -3.47 -15.38 -15.95
CA ASN A 126 -4.29 -14.18 -15.76
C ASN A 126 -5.63 -14.44 -15.07
N SER A 127 -5.76 -15.53 -14.29
CA SER A 127 -7.01 -15.85 -13.61
C SER A 127 -7.15 -15.32 -12.18
N CYS A 128 -6.16 -14.58 -11.68
CA CYS A 128 -6.18 -14.02 -10.32
C CYS A 128 -7.40 -13.12 -10.07
N LEU A 129 -7.70 -12.17 -10.96
CA LEU A 129 -8.83 -11.26 -10.82
C LEU A 129 -10.17 -12.02 -10.76
N PHE A 130 -10.36 -12.99 -11.66
CA PHE A 130 -11.58 -13.81 -11.69
C PHE A 130 -11.73 -14.60 -10.38
N THR A 131 -10.65 -15.23 -9.92
CA THR A 131 -10.63 -16.00 -8.68
C THR A 131 -10.92 -15.11 -7.45
N SER A 132 -10.37 -13.89 -7.40
CA SER A 132 -10.61 -12.94 -6.32
C SER A 132 -12.07 -12.47 -6.26
N VAL A 133 -12.66 -12.14 -7.41
CA VAL A 133 -14.07 -11.73 -7.47
C VAL A 133 -14.99 -12.89 -7.09
N TYR A 134 -14.72 -14.10 -7.61
CA TYR A 134 -15.47 -15.31 -7.26
C TYR A 134 -15.43 -15.60 -5.75
N TYR A 135 -14.24 -15.52 -5.15
CA TYR A 135 -14.05 -15.75 -3.71
C TYR A 135 -14.94 -14.86 -2.85
N VAL A 136 -15.06 -13.58 -3.19
CA VAL A 136 -15.92 -12.64 -2.44
C VAL A 136 -17.40 -12.94 -2.68
N VAL A 137 -17.80 -13.21 -3.92
CA VAL A 137 -19.20 -13.47 -4.29
C VAL A 137 -19.74 -14.76 -3.65
N GLU A 138 -18.92 -15.81 -3.59
CA GLU A 138 -19.30 -17.12 -3.05
C GLU A 138 -19.04 -17.25 -1.53
N GLY A 139 -18.85 -16.13 -0.83
CA GLY A 139 -18.75 -16.12 0.63
C GLY A 139 -17.47 -16.75 1.18
N GLY A 140 -16.35 -16.56 0.49
CA GLY A 140 -15.03 -17.05 0.91
C GLY A 140 -14.66 -18.44 0.40
N VAL A 141 -15.39 -18.96 -0.58
CA VAL A 141 -15.04 -20.22 -1.25
C VAL A 141 -14.02 -19.97 -2.35
N LEU A 142 -12.80 -20.48 -2.16
CA LEU A 142 -11.75 -20.37 -3.17
C LEU A 142 -11.86 -21.49 -4.21
N ASN A 143 -12.09 -21.12 -5.47
CA ASN A 143 -12.10 -22.05 -6.58
C ASN A 143 -11.30 -21.50 -7.78
N PRO A 144 -10.03 -21.92 -7.98
CA PRO A 144 -9.22 -21.49 -9.13
C PRO A 144 -9.78 -21.93 -10.48
N ALA A 145 -10.69 -22.90 -10.53
CA ALA A 145 -11.31 -23.39 -11.77
C ALA A 145 -12.51 -22.55 -12.23
N CYS A 146 -12.87 -21.46 -11.52
CA CYS A 146 -14.00 -20.59 -11.89
C CYS A 146 -13.72 -19.71 -13.12
N ALA A 147 -12.45 -19.40 -13.39
CA ALA A 147 -12.06 -18.41 -14.39
C ALA A 147 -12.61 -18.64 -15.81
N PRO A 148 -12.70 -19.88 -16.34
CA PRO A 148 -13.24 -20.11 -17.68
C PRO A 148 -14.72 -19.77 -17.79
N GLU A 149 -15.50 -20.02 -16.74
CA GLU A 149 -16.91 -19.67 -16.70
C GLU A 149 -17.09 -18.15 -16.62
N MET A 150 -16.32 -17.48 -15.77
CA MET A 150 -16.34 -16.03 -15.65
C MET A 150 -15.94 -15.33 -16.95
N ARG A 151 -14.90 -15.81 -17.64
CA ARG A 151 -14.49 -15.29 -18.96
C ARG A 151 -15.59 -15.44 -20.00
N ARG A 152 -16.32 -16.56 -20.00
CA ARG A 152 -17.49 -16.75 -20.89
C ARG A 152 -18.66 -15.84 -20.53
N LEU A 153 -18.88 -15.57 -19.26
CA LEU A 153 -19.90 -14.60 -18.82
C LEU A 153 -19.54 -13.19 -19.30
N ILE A 154 -18.29 -12.76 -19.12
CA ILE A 154 -17.80 -11.46 -19.61
C ILE A 154 -17.97 -11.34 -21.12
N ALA A 155 -17.55 -12.35 -21.89
CA ALA A 155 -17.73 -12.34 -23.33
C ALA A 155 -19.20 -12.18 -23.75
N ARG A 156 -20.14 -12.84 -23.04
CA ARG A 156 -21.58 -12.69 -23.30
C ARG A 156 -22.08 -11.28 -23.00
N ILE A 157 -21.67 -10.68 -21.89
CA ILE A 157 -22.05 -9.31 -21.51
C ILE A 157 -21.50 -8.31 -22.52
N VAL A 158 -20.21 -8.43 -22.86
CA VAL A 158 -19.55 -7.54 -23.83
C VAL A 158 -20.18 -7.64 -25.22
N ALA A 159 -20.54 -8.85 -25.67
CA ALA A 159 -21.21 -9.06 -26.95
C ALA A 159 -22.65 -8.52 -26.97
N SER A 160 -23.29 -8.32 -25.81
CA SER A 160 -24.69 -7.86 -25.73
C SER A 160 -24.85 -6.35 -25.95
N ASP A 161 -23.77 -5.56 -25.82
CA ASP A 161 -23.79 -4.11 -26.01
C ASP A 161 -22.55 -3.63 -26.78
N PRO A 162 -22.49 -3.83 -28.11
CA PRO A 162 -21.34 -3.42 -28.92
C PRO A 162 -21.14 -1.91 -29.02
N ASP A 163 -22.19 -1.12 -28.78
CA ASP A 163 -22.14 0.34 -28.83
C ASP A 163 -21.39 0.88 -27.60
N PHE A 164 -21.72 0.38 -26.41
CA PHE A 164 -20.95 0.69 -25.20
C PHE A 164 -19.57 0.05 -25.28
N TYR A 165 -19.48 -1.26 -25.50
CA TYR A 165 -18.22 -1.99 -25.61
C TYR A 165 -17.63 -1.90 -27.02
N SER A 166 -17.36 -0.66 -27.44
CA SER A 166 -16.79 -0.32 -28.73
C SER A 166 -15.27 -0.52 -28.77
N GLU A 167 -14.70 -0.42 -29.99
CA GLU A 167 -13.25 -0.51 -30.20
C GLU A 167 -12.47 0.54 -29.38
N ALA A 168 -13.05 1.73 -29.17
CA ALA A 168 -12.43 2.76 -28.35
C ALA A 168 -12.29 2.36 -26.88
N ILE A 169 -13.25 1.60 -26.33
CA ILE A 169 -13.20 1.11 -24.94
C ILE A 169 -12.29 -0.12 -24.83
N LEU A 170 -12.40 -1.04 -25.79
CA LEU A 170 -11.74 -2.36 -25.71
C LEU A 170 -10.32 -2.37 -26.30
N GLY A 171 -9.94 -1.34 -27.06
CA GLY A 171 -8.67 -1.25 -27.81
C GLY A 171 -8.52 -2.34 -28.88
N LYS A 172 -9.63 -2.92 -29.34
CA LYS A 172 -9.78 -3.92 -30.40
C LYS A 172 -11.27 -4.10 -30.69
N THR A 173 -11.63 -4.75 -31.79
CA THR A 173 -13.06 -4.92 -32.10
C THR A 173 -13.76 -5.75 -31.01
N ASN A 174 -15.05 -5.50 -30.81
CA ASN A 174 -15.86 -6.22 -29.81
C ASN A 174 -15.75 -7.75 -29.97
N GLN A 175 -15.85 -8.22 -31.21
CA GLN A 175 -15.71 -9.63 -31.55
C GLN A 175 -14.32 -10.19 -31.19
N GLU A 176 -13.25 -9.48 -31.54
CA GLU A 176 -11.89 -9.91 -31.20
C GLU A 176 -11.66 -9.93 -29.69
N TYR A 177 -12.19 -8.96 -28.96
CA TYR A 177 -12.13 -8.95 -27.50
C TYR A 177 -12.83 -10.18 -26.91
N CYS A 178 -14.04 -10.49 -27.38
CA CYS A 178 -14.80 -11.64 -26.91
C CYS A 178 -14.06 -12.96 -27.16
N GLU A 179 -13.41 -13.11 -28.31
CA GLU A 179 -12.56 -14.28 -28.59
C GLU A 179 -11.30 -14.31 -27.74
N TRP A 180 -10.67 -13.16 -27.53
CA TRP A 180 -9.46 -13.04 -26.74
C TRP A 180 -9.69 -13.37 -25.26
N ILE A 181 -10.74 -12.79 -24.63
CA ILE A 181 -10.99 -12.95 -23.18
C ILE A 181 -11.28 -14.41 -22.80
N LYS A 182 -11.80 -15.22 -23.75
CA LYS A 182 -12.04 -16.66 -23.56
C LYS A 182 -10.75 -17.51 -23.56
N ARG A 183 -9.62 -17.02 -24.07
CA ARG A 183 -8.36 -17.78 -24.18
C ARG A 183 -7.61 -17.78 -22.85
N TYR A 184 -6.89 -18.85 -22.55
CA TYR A 184 -5.89 -18.86 -21.48
C TYR A 184 -4.61 -18.16 -21.96
N SER A 185 -3.93 -17.47 -21.06
CA SER A 185 -2.56 -17.02 -21.30
C SER A 185 -1.63 -18.14 -20.87
N TYR A 186 -0.89 -18.72 -21.81
CA TYR A 186 0.27 -19.59 -21.54
C TYR A 186 1.54 -18.79 -21.77
#